data_AF-A0A7Y0S1A4-F1
#
_entry.id   AF-A0A7Y0S1A4-F1
#
_cell.length_a   1.000
_cell.length_b   1.000
_cell.length_c   1.000
_cell.angle_alpha   90.00
_cell.angle_beta   90.00
_cell.angle_gamma   90.00
#
_symmetry.space_group_name_H-M   'P 1'
#
loop_
_entity.id
_entity.type
_entity.pdbx_description
1 polymer ?
#
loop_
_entity_poly.entity_id
_entity_poly.type
_entity_poly.pdbx_seq_one_letter_code
_entity_poly.pdbx_strand_id
1 'polypeptide(L)' 'MRGGRILWGQIAVVFTIVLVMTWAATQWIAFRLGFQPQLGNPWFELVGLPVYYPPAFFWWWFSFDAYAPAIFV' A
#
# COMPACT_ATOMS: atom_id res chain seq x y z
N MET A 1 18.53 -17.43 -32.87
CA MET A 1 17.82 -16.99 -31.66
C MET A 1 17.16 -15.65 -31.98
N ARG A 2 15.82 -15.58 -32.05
CA ARG A 2 15.13 -14.29 -32.30
C ARG A 2 15.19 -13.48 -31.00
N GLY A 3 15.86 -12.34 -31.03
CA GLY A 3 15.99 -11.42 -29.88
C GLY A 3 14.65 -11.13 -29.24
N GLY A 4 14.58 -11.31 -27.93
CA GLY A 4 13.35 -11.39 -27.14
C GLY A 4 12.49 -10.13 -27.23
N ARG A 5 11.23 -10.31 -27.62
CA ARG A 5 10.22 -9.27 -27.55
C ARG A 5 9.89 -9.03 -26.07
N ILE A 6 10.29 -7.88 -25.53
CA ILE A 6 9.94 -7.49 -24.15
C ILE A 6 8.43 -7.27 -24.08
N LEU A 7 7.78 -7.92 -23.11
CA LEU A 7 6.33 -7.93 -22.95
C LEU A 7 5.86 -6.71 -22.14
N TRP A 8 6.16 -5.50 -22.64
CA TRP A 8 5.89 -4.24 -21.95
C TRP A 8 4.45 -4.10 -21.43
N GLY A 9 3.46 -4.50 -22.23
CA GLY A 9 2.05 -4.45 -21.82
C GLY A 9 1.75 -5.37 -20.63
N GLN A 10 2.32 -6.57 -20.61
CA GLN A 10 2.13 -7.50 -19.50
C GLN A 10 2.85 -7.00 -18.23
N ILE A 11 4.06 -6.47 -18.39
CA ILE A 11 4.82 -5.87 -17.28
C ILE A 11 4.00 -4.73 -16.67
N ALA A 12 3.45 -3.83 -17.50
CA ALA A 12 2.62 -2.73 -17.03
C ALA A 12 1.38 -3.23 -16.27
N VAL A 13 0.67 -4.23 -16.81
CA VAL A 13 -0.52 -4.80 -16.16
C VAL A 13 -0.18 -5.41 -14.80
N VAL A 14 0.85 -6.26 -14.72
CA VAL A 14 1.27 -6.88 -13.46
C VAL A 14 1.71 -5.81 -12.47
N PHE A 15 2.49 -4.83 -12.92
CA PHE A 15 2.95 -3.72 -12.08
C PHE A 15 1.77 -2.91 -11.53
N THR A 16 0.78 -2.57 -12.36
CA THR A 16 -0.42 -1.85 -11.93
C THR A 16 -1.22 -2.66 -10.90
N ILE A 17 -1.38 -3.97 -11.11
CA ILE A 17 -2.07 -4.84 -10.15
C ILE A 17 -1.36 -4.81 -8.80
N VAL A 18 -0.03 -4.99 -8.78
CA VAL A 18 0.77 -4.94 -7.56
C VAL A 18 0.59 -3.59 -6.88
N LEU A 19 0.71 -2.48 -7.62
CA LEU A 19 0.57 -1.13 -7.08
C LEU A 19 -0.82 -0.91 -6.45
N VAL A 20 -1.90 -1.30 -7.13
CA VAL A 20 -3.27 -1.14 -6.65
C VAL A 20 -3.52 -1.98 -5.41
N MET A 21 -3.07 -3.25 -5.40
CA MET A 21 -3.24 -4.14 -4.25
C MET A 21 -2.47 -3.64 -3.03
N THR A 22 -1.23 -3.20 -3.22
CA THR A 22 -0.42 -2.60 -2.16
C THR A 22 -1.05 -1.31 -1.63
N TRP A 23 -1.60 -0.47 -2.50
CA TRP A 23 -2.26 0.77 -2.07
C TRP A 23 -3.55 0.52 -1.30
N ALA A 24 -4.38 -0.42 -1.78
CA ALA A 24 -5.60 -0.84 -1.11
C ALA A 24 -5.31 -1.41 0.29
N ALA A 25 -4.28 -2.27 0.41
CA ALA A 25 -3.83 -2.79 1.70
C ALA A 25 -3.41 -1.66 2.65
N THR A 26 -2.64 -0.68 2.16
CA THR A 26 -2.27 0.50 2.95
C THR A 26 -3.50 1.27 3.44
N GLN A 27 -4.45 1.63 2.57
CA GLN A 27 -5.63 2.37 3.06
C GLN A 27 -6.49 1.55 4.02
N TRP A 28 -6.63 0.25 3.78
CA TRP A 28 -7.36 -0.65 4.67
C TRP A 28 -6.74 -0.71 6.07
N ILE A 29 -5.41 -0.82 6.16
CA ILE A 29 -4.72 -0.80 7.44
C ILE A 29 -4.81 0.56 8.12
N ALA A 30 -4.68 1.65 7.37
CA ALA A 30 -4.85 3.00 7.91
C ALA A 30 -6.25 3.16 8.55
N PHE A 31 -7.28 2.65 7.88
CA PHE A 31 -8.65 2.62 8.41
C PHE A 31 -8.76 1.75 9.67
N ARG A 32 -8.20 0.53 9.67
CA ARG A 32 -8.21 -0.38 10.83
C ARG A 32 -7.46 0.19 12.04
N LEU A 33 -6.43 1.00 11.81
CA LEU A 33 -5.66 1.73 12.83
C LEU A 33 -6.27 3.09 13.18
N GLY A 34 -7.44 3.42 12.62
CA GLY A 34 -8.20 4.62 12.96
C GLY A 34 -7.56 5.93 12.49
N PHE A 35 -6.75 5.90 11.44
CA PHE A 35 -6.05 7.07 10.90
C PHE A 35 -5.25 7.86 11.96
N GLN A 36 -4.69 7.14 12.94
CA GLN A 36 -3.98 7.75 14.06
C GLN A 36 -2.75 8.56 13.59
N PRO A 37 -2.38 9.66 14.27
CA PRO A 37 -1.24 10.49 13.89
C PRO A 37 0.11 9.76 13.83
N GLN A 38 0.25 8.63 14.55
CA GLN A 38 1.45 7.79 14.56
C GLN A 38 1.72 7.10 13.22
N LEU A 39 0.73 7.04 12.31
CA LEU A 39 0.92 6.56 10.94
C LEU A 39 1.79 7.50 10.09
N GLY A 40 2.04 8.72 10.59
CA GLY A 40 2.73 9.78 9.88
C GLY A 40 1.77 10.66 9.10
N ASN A 41 2.34 11.62 8.37
CA ASN A 41 1.55 12.56 7.59
C ASN A 41 0.94 11.87 6.35
N PRO A 42 -0.35 12.07 6.05
CA PRO A 42 -0.92 11.59 4.81
C PRO A 42 -0.23 12.24 3.61
N TRP A 43 -0.29 11.56 2.48
CA TRP A 43 0.19 12.10 1.21
C TRP A 43 -0.71 13.24 0.73
N PHE A 44 -2.02 13.06 0.87
CA PHE A 44 -3.04 14.09 0.67
C PHE A 44 -4.33 13.69 1.40
N GLU A 45 -5.29 14.60 1.46
CA GLU A 45 -6.63 14.31 1.98
C GLU A 45 -7.65 14.32 0.85
N LEU A 46 -8.55 13.33 0.85
CA LEU A 46 -9.64 13.20 -0.11
C LEU A 46 -10.97 13.23 0.64
N VAL A 47 -11.73 14.31 0.51
CA VAL A 47 -13.03 14.49 1.20
C VAL A 47 -12.88 14.31 2.73
N GLY A 48 -11.78 14.82 3.29
CA GLY A 48 -11.44 14.70 4.72
C GLY A 48 -10.91 13.34 5.15
N LEU A 49 -10.71 12.38 4.23
CA LEU A 49 -10.05 11.11 4.51
C LEU A 49 -8.56 11.21 4.18
N PRO A 50 -7.66 10.90 5.13
CA PRO A 50 -6.22 10.90 4.88
C PRO A 50 -5.85 9.74 3.96
N VAL A 51 -5.16 10.05 2.86
CA VAL A 51 -4.68 9.09 1.87
C VAL A 51 -3.18 8.93 1.99
N TYR A 52 -2.75 7.71 2.30
CA TYR A 52 -1.33 7.35 2.38
C TYR A 52 -0.76 6.82 1.05
N TYR A 53 0.55 6.91 0.87
CA TYR A 53 1.23 6.40 -0.33
C TYR A 53 1.37 4.86 -0.27
N PRO A 54 1.40 4.15 -1.41
CA PRO A 54 1.21 2.70 -1.44
C PRO A 54 2.15 1.87 -0.53
N PRO A 55 3.48 2.08 -0.48
CA PRO A 55 4.35 1.24 0.36
C PRO A 55 4.32 1.54 1.88
N ALA A 56 3.47 2.46 2.38
CA ALA A 56 3.41 2.77 3.81
C ALA A 56 3.02 1.55 4.68
N PHE A 57 2.21 0.64 4.14
CA PHE A 57 1.88 -0.66 4.75
C PHE A 57 3.11 -1.38 5.33
N PHE A 58 4.22 -1.46 4.58
CA PHE A 58 5.40 -2.22 5.02
C PHE A 58 6.05 -1.63 6.27
N TRP A 59 6.08 -0.30 6.36
CA TRP A 59 6.63 0.39 7.53
C TRP A 59 5.75 0.18 8.77
N TRP A 60 4.43 0.22 8.57
CA TRP A 60 3.47 0.00 9.63
C TRP A 60 3.46 -1.45 10.10
N TRP A 61 3.58 -2.40 9.17
CA TRP A 61 3.71 -3.80 9.53
C TRP A 61 4.94 -4.01 10.41
N PHE A 62 6.10 -3.50 9.99
CA PHE A 62 7.31 -3.55 10.83
C PHE A 62 7.13 -2.90 12.21
N SER A 63 6.38 -1.79 12.31
CA SER A 63 6.28 -1.01 13.55
C SER A 63 5.15 -1.45 14.49
N PHE A 64 4.03 -1.93 13.94
CA PHE A 64 2.77 -2.11 14.68
C PHE A 64 2.32 -3.56 14.78
N ASP A 65 2.82 -4.48 13.94
CA ASP A 65 2.39 -5.88 13.93
C ASP A 65 2.48 -6.55 15.30
N ALA A 66 3.58 -6.31 16.01
CA ALA A 66 3.79 -6.84 17.37
C ALA A 66 2.73 -6.37 18.39
N TYR A 67 2.09 -5.22 18.14
CA TYR A 67 1.10 -4.61 19.04
C TYR A 67 -0.34 -4.87 18.59
N ALA A 68 -0.58 -5.07 17.29
CA ALA A 68 -1.90 -5.28 16.72
C ALA A 68 -1.92 -6.39 15.65
N PRO A 69 -1.50 -7.62 15.98
CA PRO A 69 -1.28 -8.67 14.99
C PRO A 69 -2.56 -9.05 14.22
N ALA A 70 -3.73 -8.96 14.86
CA ALA A 70 -5.02 -9.25 14.24
C ALA A 70 -5.43 -8.25 13.13
N ILE A 71 -4.69 -7.17 12.92
CA ILE A 71 -4.90 -6.21 11.83
C ILE A 71 -4.09 -6.58 10.58
N PHE A 72 -2.96 -7.29 10.77
CA PHE A 72 -1.97 -7.58 9.72
C PHE A 72 -1.97 -9.05 9.27
N VAL A 73 -2.85 -9.89 9.83
CA VAL A 73 -3.12 -11.29 9.43
C VAL A 73 -4.09 -11.40 8.26
#